data_AF-A0A9P6AQA6-F1
#
_entry.id   AF-A0A9P6AQA6-F1
#
_cell.length_a   1.000
_cell.length_b   1.000
_cell.length_c   1.000
_cell.angle_alpha   90.00
_cell.angle_beta   90.00
_cell.angle_gamma   90.00
#
_symmetry.space_group_name_H-M   'P 1'
#
loop_
_entity.id
_entity.type
_entity.pdbx_description
1 polymer ?
#
loop_
_entity_poly.entity_id
_entity_poly.type
_entity_poly.pdbx_seq_one_letter_code
_entity_poly.pdbx_strand_id
1 'polypeptide(L)'
;MIYGKRVTGLRYGYGRHYSSPVSQNGLQFYRNRQLELYAARETKRLSLRQLVFFGRAMDEERLIKSANYVRVELPVRIAHRIRDMQALPYVVVTQESFAKVYELYWDAFEKFRRFPPIETLEQNENFCEFVRGLLNEHATVIPSLSLGLSLSSHHLSPDQLDSFMRRMLVSRISRRVLAEHHIALSNSISENKNSDPHEHVGIIYTNLSVKDSIVRCKNLLREVHDAEDALTPVDRLTFPEILIDGHTDTRFSYIKVQSGLPISRGYRNVDLCRSTWIILFSNS
;
A
#
# COMPACT_ATOMS: atom_id res chain seq x y z
N MET A 1 54.17 -58.37 5.25
CA MET A 1 53.43 -58.92 4.09
C MET A 1 51.95 -58.55 4.25
N ILE A 2 51.51 -57.47 3.58
CA ILE A 2 50.55 -57.41 2.43
C ILE A 2 49.13 -57.95 2.75
N TYR A 3 47.98 -57.32 2.46
CA TYR A 3 47.49 -56.25 1.55
C TYR A 3 46.31 -55.53 2.27
N GLY A 4 45.80 -54.32 1.97
CA GLY A 4 45.86 -53.45 0.79
C GLY A 4 44.48 -53.31 0.10
N LYS A 5 43.77 -52.17 0.27
CA LYS A 5 42.76 -51.49 -0.61
C LYS A 5 42.10 -50.37 0.23
N ARG A 6 42.44 -49.08 0.17
CA ARG A 6 42.36 -48.04 -0.88
C ARG A 6 40.94 -47.81 -1.45
N VAL A 7 40.24 -46.81 -0.90
CA VAL A 7 39.27 -45.96 -1.61
C VAL A 7 39.58 -44.50 -1.27
N THR A 8 39.92 -43.75 -2.30
CA THR A 8 40.11 -42.29 -2.42
C THR A 8 38.76 -41.58 -2.21
N GLY A 9 38.62 -40.53 -1.40
CA GLY A 9 39.16 -39.20 -1.66
C GLY A 9 38.10 -38.31 -2.32
N LEU A 10 37.26 -37.62 -1.53
CA LEU A 10 36.63 -36.36 -1.94
C LEU A 10 36.69 -35.37 -0.78
N ARG A 11 37.42 -34.28 -1.06
CA ARG A 11 37.75 -33.18 -0.17
C ARG A 11 36.46 -32.45 0.23
N TYR A 12 36.21 -32.29 1.52
CA TYR A 12 35.29 -31.26 2.01
C TYR A 12 35.92 -29.91 1.70
N GLY A 13 35.44 -29.27 0.64
CA GLY A 13 35.85 -27.94 0.23
C GLY A 13 35.44 -26.92 1.29
N TYR A 14 36.44 -26.37 1.97
CA TYR A 14 36.37 -25.04 2.55
C TYR A 14 36.06 -24.02 1.43
N GLY A 15 35.09 -23.15 1.66
CA GLY A 15 34.95 -21.91 0.90
C GLY A 15 33.54 -21.63 0.36
N ARG A 16 32.74 -20.95 1.17
CA ARG A 16 32.25 -19.60 0.84
C ARG A 16 31.85 -18.95 2.16
N HIS A 17 32.77 -18.17 2.73
CA HIS A 17 32.37 -17.10 3.62
C HIS A 17 31.46 -16.17 2.81
N TYR A 18 30.16 -16.27 3.02
CA TYR A 18 29.30 -15.12 2.77
C TYR A 18 29.66 -14.12 3.85
N SER A 19 30.53 -13.19 3.49
CA SER A 19 30.75 -11.97 4.24
C SER A 19 29.43 -11.23 4.30
N SER A 20 28.63 -11.47 5.34
CA SER A 20 27.49 -10.60 5.65
C SER A 20 28.04 -9.19 5.86
N PRO A 21 27.61 -8.17 5.10
CA PRO A 21 28.03 -6.81 5.35
C PRO A 21 27.20 -6.25 6.52
N VAL A 22 27.35 -6.85 7.70
CA VAL A 22 26.62 -6.46 8.92
C VAL A 22 27.63 -6.17 10.01
N SER A 23 28.43 -5.11 9.84
CA SER A 23 29.29 -4.60 10.93
C SER A 23 29.47 -3.08 10.99
N GLN A 24 28.79 -2.29 10.15
CA GLN A 24 28.79 -0.81 10.28
C GLN A 24 27.41 -0.13 10.13
N ASN A 25 26.37 -0.85 9.67
CA ASN A 25 25.08 -0.25 9.30
C ASN A 25 24.03 -0.18 10.42
N GLY A 26 24.14 -0.98 11.48
CA GLY A 26 23.14 -1.01 12.56
C GLY A 26 23.00 0.32 13.32
N LEU A 27 24.10 1.07 13.47
CA LEU A 27 24.10 2.39 14.11
C LEU A 27 23.56 3.50 13.19
N GLN A 28 23.81 3.41 11.87
CA GLN A 28 23.22 4.33 10.89
C GLN A 28 21.71 4.15 10.75
N PHE A 29 21.22 2.92 10.94
CA PHE A 29 19.79 2.61 10.90
C PHE A 29 18.96 3.50 11.83
N TYR A 30 19.44 3.74 13.06
CA TYR A 30 18.72 4.55 14.06
C TYR A 30 19.06 6.04 14.04
N ARG A 31 20.21 6.43 13.47
CA ARG A 31 20.73 7.80 13.50
C ARG A 31 20.68 8.45 12.12
N ASN A 32 19.50 8.89 11.72
CA ASN A 32 19.35 9.73 10.54
C ASN A 32 18.68 11.07 10.88
N ARG A 33 19.48 12.13 10.93
CA ARG A 33 19.03 13.50 11.23
C ARG A 33 17.93 13.98 10.30
N GLN A 34 17.97 13.62 9.01
CA GLN A 34 16.92 14.01 8.06
C GLN A 34 15.61 13.30 8.38
N LEU A 35 15.64 12.00 8.68
CA LEU A 35 14.45 11.28 9.11
C LEU A 35 13.83 11.90 10.37
N GLU A 36 14.64 12.30 11.36
CA GLU A 36 14.18 12.96 12.60
C GLU A 36 13.43 14.26 12.31
N LEU A 37 13.99 15.10 11.44
CA LEU A 37 13.37 16.37 11.07
C LEU A 37 12.01 16.20 10.39
N TYR A 38 11.82 15.13 9.61
CA TYR A 38 10.53 14.83 8.99
C TYR A 38 9.58 14.16 9.98
N ALA A 39 10.07 13.25 10.83
CA ALA A 39 9.26 12.54 11.81
C ALA A 39 8.80 13.43 12.99
N ALA A 40 9.44 14.59 13.19
CA ALA A 40 9.02 15.59 14.16
C ALA A 40 7.89 16.50 13.62
N ARG A 41 7.56 16.43 12.32
CA ARG A 41 6.52 17.27 11.72
C ARG A 41 5.15 16.65 11.92
N GLU A 42 4.16 17.49 12.21
CA GLU A 42 2.78 17.03 12.27
C GLU A 42 2.21 16.74 10.88
N THR A 43 1.47 15.65 10.75
CA THR A 43 0.74 15.31 9.52
C THR A 43 -0.59 16.05 9.47
N LYS A 44 -0.92 16.63 8.32
CA LYS A 44 -2.20 17.32 8.12
C LYS A 44 -3.28 16.31 7.76
N ARG A 45 -4.36 16.27 8.54
CA ARG A 45 -5.53 15.46 8.22
C ARG A 45 -6.38 16.19 7.18
N LEU A 46 -6.75 15.49 6.11
CA LEU A 46 -7.67 16.00 5.09
C LEU A 46 -8.99 15.25 5.17
N SER A 47 -10.08 16.00 5.18
CA SER A 47 -11.44 15.46 5.09
C SER A 47 -11.86 15.25 3.63
N LEU A 48 -12.78 14.32 3.39
CA LEU A 48 -13.40 14.12 2.07
C LEU A 48 -14.01 15.43 1.53
N ARG A 49 -14.65 16.21 2.41
CA ARG A 49 -15.23 17.51 2.05
C ARG A 49 -14.17 18.49 1.55
N GLN A 50 -13.01 18.56 2.19
CA GLN A 50 -11.91 19.43 1.76
C GLN A 50 -11.35 18.99 0.40
N LEU A 51 -11.17 17.69 0.18
CA LEU A 51 -10.70 17.13 -1.10
C LEU A 51 -11.68 17.45 -2.24
N VAL A 52 -12.98 17.21 -2.02
CA VAL A 52 -14.02 17.55 -3.00
C VAL A 52 -14.08 19.05 -3.26
N PHE A 53 -14.07 19.86 -2.22
CA PHE A 53 -14.13 21.32 -2.37
C PHE A 53 -12.94 21.86 -3.16
N PHE A 54 -11.73 21.36 -2.86
CA PHE A 54 -10.52 21.74 -3.58
C PHE A 54 -10.58 21.35 -5.07
N GLY A 55 -11.10 20.16 -5.36
CA GLY A 55 -11.08 19.62 -6.73
C GLY A 55 -12.23 20.03 -7.65
N ARG A 56 -13.30 20.66 -7.15
CA ARG A 56 -14.50 21.02 -7.95
C ARG A 56 -14.26 22.03 -9.07
N ALA A 57 -13.28 22.92 -8.91
CA ALA A 57 -12.91 23.90 -9.92
C ALA A 57 -11.40 23.86 -10.06
N MET A 58 -10.91 22.81 -10.73
CA MET A 58 -9.47 22.63 -10.92
C MET A 58 -8.98 23.53 -12.05
N ASP A 59 -7.89 24.24 -11.77
CA ASP A 59 -7.11 25.01 -12.73
C ASP A 59 -5.63 24.60 -12.60
N GLU A 60 -4.77 25.13 -13.47
CA GLU A 60 -3.34 24.84 -13.46
C GLU A 60 -2.68 25.19 -12.12
N GLU A 61 -3.00 26.36 -11.55
CA GLU A 61 -2.42 26.83 -10.29
C GLU A 61 -2.79 25.90 -9.12
N ARG A 62 -4.05 25.50 -9.01
CA ARG A 62 -4.53 24.56 -8.00
C ARG A 62 -3.95 23.17 -8.20
N LEU A 63 -3.74 22.75 -9.44
CA LEU A 63 -3.12 21.46 -9.72
C LEU A 63 -1.67 21.44 -9.22
N ILE A 64 -0.89 22.48 -9.54
CA ILE A 64 0.50 22.64 -9.06
C ILE A 64 0.55 22.73 -7.53
N LYS A 65 -0.41 23.43 -6.91
CA LYS A 65 -0.56 23.50 -5.45
C LYS A 65 -0.85 22.12 -4.84
N SER A 66 -1.71 21.32 -5.48
CA SER A 66 -1.97 19.93 -5.09
C SER A 66 -0.71 19.07 -5.21
N ALA A 67 0.02 19.21 -6.31
CA ALA A 67 1.25 18.45 -6.56
C ALA A 67 2.28 18.70 -5.46
N ASN A 68 2.54 19.98 -5.13
CA ASN A 68 3.44 20.35 -4.06
C ASN A 68 2.94 19.94 -2.67
N TYR A 69 1.63 19.96 -2.43
CA TYR A 69 1.06 19.43 -1.20
C TYR A 69 1.42 17.95 -1.02
N VAL A 70 1.18 17.12 -2.04
CA VAL A 70 1.51 15.69 -2.02
C VAL A 70 3.01 15.48 -1.86
N ARG A 71 3.85 16.23 -2.61
CA ARG A 71 5.31 16.18 -2.54
C ARG A 71 5.85 16.45 -1.13
N VAL A 72 5.25 17.36 -0.38
CA VAL A 72 5.68 17.73 0.98
C VAL A 72 5.09 16.82 2.05
N GLU A 73 3.81 16.43 1.91
CA GLU A 73 3.07 15.68 2.93
C GLU A 73 3.44 14.18 2.95
N LEU A 74 3.65 13.55 1.78
CA LEU A 74 3.98 12.13 1.70
C LEU A 74 5.29 11.73 2.42
N PRO A 75 6.43 12.42 2.25
CA PRO A 75 7.66 12.05 2.96
C PRO A 75 7.52 12.17 4.48
N VAL A 76 6.73 13.11 5.00
CA VAL A 76 6.43 13.20 6.45
C VAL A 76 5.67 11.94 6.93
N ARG A 77 4.62 11.56 6.22
CA ARG A 77 3.83 10.36 6.56
C ARG A 77 4.64 9.07 6.43
N ILE A 78 5.56 9.01 5.48
CA ILE A 78 6.51 7.90 5.33
C ILE A 78 7.50 7.87 6.51
N ALA A 79 8.06 9.01 6.90
CA ALA A 79 8.99 9.11 8.02
C ALA A 79 8.38 8.58 9.33
N HIS A 80 7.11 8.89 9.61
CA HIS A 80 6.39 8.32 10.76
C HIS A 80 6.33 6.80 10.73
N ARG A 81 6.09 6.19 9.55
CA ARG A 81 6.05 4.72 9.44
C ARG A 81 7.44 4.09 9.55
N ILE A 82 8.48 4.75 9.02
CA ILE A 82 9.86 4.31 9.24
C ILE A 82 10.17 4.32 10.74
N ARG A 83 9.78 5.38 11.47
CA ARG A 83 9.96 5.42 12.93
C ARG A 83 9.17 4.36 13.68
N ASP A 84 7.93 4.09 13.28
CA ASP A 84 7.17 2.98 13.86
C ASP A 84 7.88 1.62 13.67
N MET A 85 8.51 1.38 12.51
CA MET A 85 9.29 0.16 12.27
C MET A 85 10.56 0.11 13.13
N GLN A 86 11.26 1.24 13.26
CA GLN A 86 12.48 1.34 14.08
C GLN A 86 12.20 1.19 15.58
N ALA A 87 10.96 1.39 16.02
CA ALA A 87 10.54 1.18 17.40
C ALA A 87 10.29 -0.30 17.75
N LEU A 88 10.23 -1.19 16.76
CA LEU A 88 10.06 -2.62 17.01
C LEU A 88 11.37 -3.26 17.53
N PRO A 89 11.27 -4.41 18.23
CA PRO A 89 12.45 -5.17 18.65
C PRO A 89 13.35 -5.50 17.46
N TYR A 90 14.66 -5.38 17.65
CA TYR A 90 15.65 -5.57 16.59
C TYR A 90 15.47 -6.89 15.82
N VAL A 91 15.13 -7.98 16.54
CA VAL A 91 14.88 -9.31 15.94
C VAL A 91 13.75 -9.31 14.89
N VAL A 92 12.71 -8.49 15.09
CA VAL A 92 11.60 -8.33 14.14
C VAL A 92 12.07 -7.56 12.91
N VAL A 93 12.85 -6.50 13.14
CA VAL A 93 13.34 -5.60 12.08
C VAL A 93 14.34 -6.29 11.17
N THR A 94 15.15 -7.20 11.72
CA THR A 94 16.13 -7.99 10.95
C THR A 94 15.52 -9.11 10.13
N GLN A 95 14.24 -9.43 10.31
CA GLN A 95 13.59 -10.48 9.55
C GLN A 95 13.50 -10.11 8.07
N GLU A 96 13.92 -10.99 7.17
CA GLU A 96 14.11 -10.68 5.74
C GLU A 96 12.90 -10.00 5.08
N SER A 97 11.69 -10.55 5.26
CA SER A 97 10.47 -9.98 4.68
C SER A 97 10.14 -8.59 5.26
N PHE A 98 10.44 -8.36 6.53
CA PHE A 98 10.23 -7.07 7.19
C PHE A 98 11.29 -6.04 6.78
N ALA A 99 12.56 -6.44 6.74
CA ALA A 99 13.68 -5.63 6.27
C ALA A 99 13.42 -5.13 4.85
N LYS A 100 12.86 -5.98 3.97
CA LYS A 100 12.48 -5.56 2.61
C LYS A 100 11.42 -4.45 2.61
N VAL A 101 10.44 -4.54 3.50
CA VAL A 101 9.42 -3.50 3.66
C VAL A 101 10.08 -2.20 4.13
N TYR A 102 10.97 -2.28 5.12
CA TYR A 102 11.73 -1.12 5.60
C TYR A 102 12.51 -0.43 4.47
N GLU A 103 13.23 -1.19 3.65
CA GLU A 103 13.98 -0.67 2.50
C GLU A 103 13.08 0.06 1.50
N LEU A 104 11.90 -0.48 1.18
CA LEU A 104 10.96 0.18 0.27
C LEU A 104 10.50 1.54 0.80
N TYR A 105 10.16 1.62 2.09
CA TYR A 105 9.79 2.89 2.70
C TYR A 105 10.96 3.87 2.78
N TRP A 106 12.16 3.38 3.06
CA TRP A 106 13.37 4.19 3.08
C TRP A 106 13.69 4.79 1.72
N ASP A 107 13.66 3.97 0.67
CA ASP A 107 13.89 4.40 -0.71
C ASP A 107 12.83 5.42 -1.15
N ALA A 108 11.54 5.17 -0.86
CA ALA A 108 10.48 6.15 -1.12
C ALA A 108 10.71 7.48 -0.39
N PHE A 109 11.13 7.44 0.88
CA PHE A 109 11.44 8.63 1.66
C PHE A 109 12.54 9.47 1.01
N GLU A 110 13.66 8.84 0.64
CA GLU A 110 14.78 9.53 -0.01
C GLU A 110 14.41 10.07 -1.39
N LYS A 111 13.68 9.28 -2.18
CA LYS A 111 13.13 9.68 -3.48
C LYS A 111 12.24 10.93 -3.36
N PHE A 112 11.26 10.92 -2.44
CA PHE A 112 10.38 12.09 -2.21
C PHE A 112 11.15 13.31 -1.72
N ARG A 113 12.07 13.14 -0.76
CA ARG A 113 12.85 14.24 -0.18
C ARG A 113 13.70 14.98 -1.21
N ARG A 114 14.15 14.27 -2.26
CA ARG A 114 14.98 14.80 -3.35
C ARG A 114 14.16 15.35 -4.51
N PHE A 115 12.85 15.09 -4.56
CA PHE A 115 12.02 15.57 -5.65
C PHE A 115 11.87 17.10 -5.60
N PRO A 116 12.23 17.83 -6.68
CA PRO A 116 12.26 19.29 -6.69
C PRO A 116 10.86 19.91 -6.58
N PRO A 117 10.74 21.19 -6.20
CA PRO A 117 9.49 21.94 -6.32
C PRO A 117 8.91 21.86 -7.73
N ILE A 118 7.58 21.79 -7.80
CA ILE A 118 6.82 21.69 -9.06
C ILE A 118 6.25 23.07 -9.36
N GLU A 119 6.52 23.60 -10.54
CA GLU A 119 6.15 24.96 -10.97
C GLU A 119 5.41 24.95 -12.31
N THR A 120 5.48 23.86 -13.08
CA THR A 120 4.84 23.73 -14.39
C THR A 120 4.02 22.45 -14.50
N LEU A 121 3.09 22.42 -15.48
CA LEU A 121 2.32 21.21 -15.79
C LEU A 121 3.19 20.04 -16.25
N GLU A 122 4.25 20.29 -17.01
CA GLU A 122 5.20 19.26 -17.43
C GLU A 122 5.91 18.62 -16.22
N GLN A 123 6.33 19.44 -15.25
CA GLN A 123 6.90 18.93 -14.00
C GLN A 123 5.86 18.14 -13.18
N ASN A 124 4.60 18.54 -13.22
CA ASN A 124 3.50 17.80 -12.60
C ASN A 124 3.27 16.43 -13.26
N GLU A 125 3.37 16.33 -14.59
CA GLU A 125 3.27 15.06 -15.31
C GLU A 125 4.40 14.10 -14.90
N ASN A 126 5.65 14.59 -14.89
CA ASN A 126 6.81 13.85 -14.39
C ASN A 126 6.62 13.40 -12.93
N PHE A 127 6.04 14.27 -12.09
CA PHE A 127 5.71 13.93 -10.71
C PHE A 127 4.63 12.84 -10.62
N CYS A 128 3.61 12.89 -11.46
CA CYS A 128 2.58 11.84 -11.50
C CYS A 128 3.16 10.49 -11.90
N GLU A 129 4.06 10.43 -12.87
CA GLU A 129 4.77 9.20 -13.25
C GLU A 129 5.64 8.66 -12.11
N PHE A 130 6.40 9.55 -11.47
CA PHE A 130 7.19 9.22 -10.29
C PHE A 130 6.34 8.61 -9.17
N VAL A 131 5.19 9.23 -8.85
CA VAL A 131 4.28 8.74 -7.80
C VAL A 131 3.65 7.40 -8.21
N ARG A 132 3.26 7.21 -9.49
CA ARG A 132 2.77 5.92 -10.00
C ARG A 132 3.82 4.82 -9.83
N GLY A 133 5.08 5.10 -10.14
CA GLY A 133 6.20 4.19 -9.92
C GLY A 133 6.29 3.72 -8.47
N LEU A 134 6.26 4.66 -7.52
CA LEU A 134 6.30 4.34 -6.09
C LEU A 134 5.08 3.52 -5.63
N LEU A 135 3.88 3.84 -6.12
CA LEU A 135 2.67 3.07 -5.80
C LEU A 135 2.76 1.61 -6.26
N ASN A 136 3.39 1.37 -7.41
CA ASN A 136 3.62 0.04 -7.97
C ASN A 136 4.71 -0.72 -7.21
N GLU A 137 5.85 -0.07 -6.93
CA GLU A 137 6.92 -0.65 -6.11
C GLU A 137 6.41 -1.09 -4.72
N HIS A 138 5.45 -0.35 -4.16
CA HIS A 138 4.87 -0.64 -2.84
C HIS A 138 3.69 -1.63 -2.88
N ALA A 139 3.39 -2.27 -4.02
CA ALA A 139 2.28 -3.20 -4.15
C ALA A 139 2.41 -4.41 -3.22
N THR A 140 3.63 -4.93 -3.03
CA THR A 140 3.93 -6.14 -2.23
C THR A 140 4.10 -5.88 -0.73
N VAL A 141 4.00 -4.61 -0.28
CA VAL A 141 4.26 -4.24 1.12
C VAL A 141 3.39 -4.99 2.11
N ILE A 142 2.08 -5.17 1.83
CA ILE A 142 1.16 -5.81 2.79
C ILE A 142 1.45 -7.31 2.94
N PRO A 143 1.56 -8.10 1.85
CA PRO A 143 1.98 -9.49 1.96
C PRO A 143 3.31 -9.66 2.69
N SER A 144 4.35 -8.88 2.33
CA SER A 144 5.67 -8.98 2.96
C SER A 144 5.67 -8.59 4.44
N LEU A 145 4.89 -7.55 4.78
CA LEU A 145 4.72 -7.12 6.17
C LEU A 145 4.02 -8.19 7.00
N SER A 146 2.93 -8.75 6.48
CA SER A 146 2.19 -9.84 7.14
C SER A 146 3.05 -11.07 7.36
N LEU A 147 3.84 -11.46 6.35
CA LEU A 147 4.76 -12.58 6.44
C LEU A 147 5.86 -12.33 7.49
N GLY A 148 6.50 -11.17 7.44
CA GLY A 148 7.57 -10.80 8.38
C GLY A 148 7.08 -10.77 9.82
N LEU A 149 5.93 -10.17 10.06
CA LEU A 149 5.32 -10.10 11.39
C LEU A 149 4.82 -11.46 11.89
N SER A 150 4.28 -12.31 11.02
CA SER A 150 3.86 -13.67 11.39
C SER A 150 5.06 -14.50 11.86
N LEU A 151 6.17 -14.45 11.12
CA LEU A 151 7.42 -15.15 11.45
C LEU A 151 8.09 -14.62 12.73
N SER A 152 7.83 -13.36 13.08
CA SER A 152 8.37 -12.73 14.31
C SER A 152 7.32 -12.56 15.42
N SER A 153 6.16 -13.22 15.31
CA SER A 153 5.02 -13.05 16.23
C SER A 153 5.36 -13.39 17.68
N HIS A 154 6.25 -14.38 17.91
CA HIS A 154 6.71 -14.76 19.25
C HIS A 154 7.51 -13.65 19.99
N HIS A 155 7.95 -12.61 19.28
CA HIS A 155 8.73 -11.50 19.84
C HIS A 155 7.89 -10.26 20.15
N LEU A 156 6.58 -10.30 19.89
CA LEU A 156 5.66 -9.18 20.08
C LEU A 156 4.41 -9.66 20.81
N SER A 157 3.87 -8.82 21.69
CA SER A 157 2.53 -9.09 22.24
C SER A 157 1.46 -8.94 21.13
N PRO A 158 0.33 -9.67 21.20
CA PRO A 158 -0.76 -9.54 20.23
C PRO A 158 -1.25 -8.10 20.05
N ASP A 159 -1.38 -7.35 21.15
CA ASP A 159 -1.84 -5.95 21.12
C ASP A 159 -0.85 -5.02 20.40
N GLN A 160 0.46 -5.22 20.63
CA GLN A 160 1.49 -4.46 19.92
C GLN A 160 1.48 -4.77 18.42
N LEU A 161 1.31 -6.04 18.05
CA LEU A 161 1.24 -6.49 16.67
C LEU A 161 0.04 -5.87 15.94
N ASP A 162 -1.15 -5.98 16.53
CA ASP A 162 -2.39 -5.44 15.95
C ASP A 162 -2.32 -3.92 15.83
N SER A 163 -1.91 -3.23 16.90
CA SER A 163 -1.76 -1.78 16.92
C SER A 163 -0.77 -1.30 15.85
N PHE A 164 0.36 -1.99 15.68
CA PHE A 164 1.35 -1.68 14.63
C PHE A 164 0.77 -1.93 13.23
N MET A 165 0.15 -3.09 12.99
CA MET A 165 -0.46 -3.43 11.71
C MET A 165 -1.54 -2.44 11.32
N ARG A 166 -2.42 -2.09 12.25
CA ARG A 166 -3.47 -1.08 12.05
C ARG A 166 -2.86 0.28 11.67
N ARG A 167 -1.82 0.75 12.38
CA ARG A 167 -1.11 1.99 12.04
C ARG A 167 -0.50 1.94 10.64
N MET A 168 0.10 0.82 10.26
CA MET A 168 0.72 0.62 8.94
C MET A 168 -0.32 0.63 7.81
N LEU A 169 -1.42 -0.12 7.98
CA LEU A 169 -2.50 -0.25 7.00
C LEU A 169 -3.21 1.09 6.79
N VAL A 170 -3.65 1.75 7.87
CA VAL A 170 -4.35 3.05 7.78
C VAL A 170 -3.47 4.12 7.13
N SER A 171 -2.19 4.19 7.49
CA SER A 171 -1.27 5.15 6.86
C SER A 171 -1.02 4.83 5.39
N ARG A 172 -0.92 3.55 5.01
CA ARG A 172 -0.78 3.16 3.60
C ARG A 172 -2.02 3.57 2.79
N ILE A 173 -3.22 3.28 3.30
CA ILE A 173 -4.48 3.72 2.67
C ILE A 173 -4.48 5.23 2.49
N SER A 174 -4.17 5.99 3.55
CA SER A 174 -4.19 7.45 3.50
C SER A 174 -3.19 8.03 2.48
N ARG A 175 -1.98 7.47 2.39
CA ARG A 175 -0.98 7.89 1.40
C ARG A 175 -1.40 7.57 -0.03
N ARG A 176 -1.96 6.37 -0.27
CA ARG A 176 -2.50 5.97 -1.58
C ARG A 176 -3.64 6.89 -2.00
N VAL A 177 -4.59 7.16 -1.10
CA VAL A 177 -5.71 8.09 -1.35
C VAL A 177 -5.19 9.46 -1.80
N LEU A 178 -4.19 10.04 -1.13
CA LEU A 178 -3.64 11.33 -1.55
C LEU A 178 -2.95 11.27 -2.92
N ALA A 179 -2.13 10.24 -3.13
CA ALA A 179 -1.39 10.05 -4.38
C ALA A 179 -2.35 9.83 -5.56
N GLU A 180 -3.27 8.88 -5.44
CA GLU A 180 -4.24 8.52 -6.48
C GLU A 180 -5.23 9.66 -6.73
N HIS A 181 -5.66 10.39 -5.70
CA HIS A 181 -6.51 11.57 -5.88
C HIS A 181 -5.81 12.63 -6.74
N HIS A 182 -4.55 12.96 -6.44
CA HIS A 182 -3.80 13.92 -7.24
C HIS A 182 -3.57 13.44 -8.68
N ILE A 183 -3.20 12.16 -8.88
CA ILE A 183 -3.06 11.58 -10.22
C ILE A 183 -4.38 11.68 -11.00
N ALA A 184 -5.51 11.39 -10.37
CA ALA A 184 -6.83 11.48 -11.00
C ALA A 184 -7.19 12.92 -11.38
N LEU A 185 -6.85 13.90 -10.53
CA LEU A 185 -7.03 15.32 -10.83
C LEU A 185 -6.15 15.76 -12.02
N SER A 186 -4.89 15.35 -12.05
CA SER A 186 -3.98 15.64 -13.18
C SER A 186 -4.52 15.07 -14.49
N ASN A 187 -4.99 13.82 -14.48
CA ASN A 187 -5.59 13.19 -15.66
C ASN A 187 -6.85 13.93 -16.14
N SER A 188 -7.68 14.44 -15.23
CA SER A 188 -8.90 15.17 -15.60
C SER A 188 -8.61 16.50 -16.33
N ILE A 189 -7.50 17.16 -15.98
CA ILE A 189 -7.04 18.38 -16.66
C ILE A 189 -6.41 18.05 -18.02
N SER A 190 -5.56 17.03 -18.09
CA SER A 190 -4.84 16.71 -19.33
C SER A 190 -5.75 16.13 -20.42
N GLU A 191 -6.74 15.31 -20.05
CA GLU A 191 -7.59 14.61 -21.01
C GLU A 191 -8.74 15.48 -21.54
N ASN A 192 -8.98 16.67 -20.99
CA ASN A 192 -10.06 17.61 -21.38
C ASN A 192 -11.39 16.90 -21.65
N LYS A 193 -11.66 15.82 -20.91
CA LYS A 193 -12.81 14.96 -21.15
C LYS A 193 -14.05 15.68 -20.66
N ASN A 194 -15.05 15.77 -21.52
CA ASN A 194 -16.46 16.00 -21.20
C ASN A 194 -17.04 14.85 -20.34
N SER A 195 -16.29 14.30 -19.38
CA SER A 195 -16.86 13.57 -18.27
C SER A 195 -17.65 14.57 -17.45
N ASP A 196 -18.91 14.28 -17.16
CA ASP A 196 -19.78 15.14 -16.35
C ASP A 196 -19.02 15.56 -15.09
N PRO A 197 -18.60 16.85 -14.94
CA PRO A 197 -17.80 17.31 -13.80
C PRO A 197 -18.49 17.06 -12.46
N HIS A 198 -19.78 16.73 -12.50
CA HIS A 198 -20.60 16.42 -11.36
C HIS A 198 -20.54 14.96 -10.90
N GLU A 199 -19.97 14.02 -11.66
CA GLU A 199 -19.96 12.61 -11.28
C GLU A 199 -18.85 12.26 -10.27
N HIS A 200 -17.64 12.79 -10.47
CA HIS A 200 -16.52 12.55 -9.57
C HIS A 200 -15.48 13.68 -9.54
N VAL A 201 -14.82 13.85 -8.39
CA VAL A 201 -13.71 14.78 -8.16
C VAL A 201 -12.47 13.97 -7.78
N GLY A 202 -11.52 13.85 -8.71
CA GLY A 202 -10.42 12.88 -8.59
C GLY A 202 -10.98 11.47 -8.36
N ILE A 203 -10.53 10.79 -7.31
CA ILE A 203 -11.05 9.46 -6.91
C ILE A 203 -12.35 9.48 -6.09
N ILE A 204 -12.93 10.65 -5.81
CA ILE A 204 -14.11 10.79 -4.96
C ILE A 204 -15.36 10.91 -5.82
N TYR A 205 -16.26 9.94 -5.71
CA TYR A 205 -17.58 10.01 -6.33
C TYR A 205 -18.48 10.89 -5.47
N THR A 206 -19.09 11.91 -6.06
CA THR A 206 -19.93 12.87 -5.32
C THR A 206 -21.32 12.31 -5.02
N ASN A 207 -21.81 11.42 -5.89
CA ASN A 207 -23.15 10.83 -5.86
C ASN A 207 -23.12 9.30 -5.94
N LEU A 208 -22.31 8.65 -5.09
CA LEU A 208 -22.14 7.20 -5.12
C LEU A 208 -23.42 6.50 -4.62
N SER A 209 -23.97 5.62 -5.47
CA SER A 209 -25.07 4.71 -5.09
C SER A 209 -24.55 3.56 -4.25
N VAL A 210 -25.10 3.43 -3.04
CA VAL A 210 -24.74 2.34 -2.11
C VAL A 210 -25.18 0.99 -2.68
N LYS A 211 -26.40 0.93 -3.22
CA LYS A 211 -26.96 -0.27 -3.84
C LYS A 211 -26.05 -0.80 -4.95
N ASP A 212 -25.62 0.08 -5.87
CA ASP A 212 -24.78 -0.33 -7.00
C ASP A 212 -23.40 -0.81 -6.54
N SER A 213 -22.88 -0.23 -5.46
CA SER A 213 -21.63 -0.66 -4.84
C SER A 213 -21.76 -2.07 -4.24
N ILE A 214 -22.86 -2.37 -3.54
CA ILE A 214 -23.14 -3.70 -2.98
C ILE A 214 -23.36 -4.73 -4.10
N VAL A 215 -24.14 -4.39 -5.12
CA VAL A 215 -24.38 -5.27 -6.28
C VAL A 215 -23.06 -5.61 -6.99
N ARG A 216 -22.16 -4.62 -7.14
CA ARG A 216 -20.84 -4.88 -7.71
C ARG A 216 -20.02 -5.85 -6.86
N CYS A 217 -20.02 -5.69 -5.53
CA CYS A 217 -19.36 -6.62 -4.62
C CYS A 217 -19.96 -8.03 -4.70
N LYS A 218 -21.30 -8.15 -4.78
CA LYS A 218 -22.00 -9.42 -5.00
C LYS A 218 -21.49 -10.12 -6.27
N ASN A 219 -21.39 -9.39 -7.38
CA ASN A 219 -20.92 -9.97 -8.65
C ASN A 219 -19.47 -10.43 -8.56
N LEU A 220 -18.58 -9.65 -7.94
CA LEU A 220 -17.18 -10.03 -7.74
C LEU A 220 -17.03 -11.29 -6.86
N LEU A 221 -17.81 -11.39 -5.78
CA LEU A 221 -17.81 -12.58 -4.92
C LEU A 221 -18.30 -13.81 -5.68
N ARG A 222 -19.30 -13.64 -6.56
CA ARG A 222 -19.81 -14.70 -7.41
C ARG A 222 -18.77 -15.19 -8.41
N GLU A 223 -18.04 -14.27 -9.04
CA GLU A 223 -16.94 -14.62 -9.96
C GLU A 223 -15.85 -15.45 -9.27
N VAL A 224 -15.51 -15.12 -8.01
CA VAL A 224 -14.54 -15.91 -7.22
C VAL A 224 -15.10 -17.29 -6.86
N HIS A 225 -16.34 -17.33 -6.40
CA HIS A 225 -17.05 -18.58 -6.06
C HIS A 225 -17.11 -19.52 -7.26
N ASP A 226 -17.57 -19.02 -8.41
CA ASP A 226 -17.70 -19.81 -9.65
C ASP A 226 -16.34 -20.33 -10.14
N ALA A 227 -15.25 -19.58 -9.91
CA ALA A 227 -13.90 -20.00 -10.24
C ALA A 227 -13.36 -21.11 -9.30
N GLU A 228 -13.70 -21.07 -8.02
CA GLU A 228 -13.32 -22.09 -7.03
C GLU A 228 -14.11 -23.39 -7.22
N ASP A 229 -15.42 -23.29 -7.46
CA ASP A 229 -16.31 -24.43 -7.76
C ASP A 229 -15.86 -25.21 -9.00
N ALA A 230 -15.29 -24.52 -10.01
CA ALA A 230 -14.74 -25.17 -11.20
C ALA A 230 -13.51 -26.06 -10.90
N LEU A 231 -12.79 -25.81 -9.80
CA LEU A 231 -11.56 -26.52 -9.42
C LEU A 231 -11.83 -27.70 -8.48
N THR A 232 -12.88 -27.65 -7.65
CA THR A 232 -13.23 -28.70 -6.68
C THR A 232 -14.70 -29.11 -6.79
N PRO A 233 -15.06 -30.03 -7.69
CA PRO A 233 -16.46 -30.39 -7.98
C PRO A 233 -17.18 -31.21 -6.88
N VAL A 234 -16.49 -31.50 -5.77
CA VAL A 234 -16.89 -32.55 -4.81
C VAL A 234 -18.04 -32.09 -3.90
N ASP A 235 -18.15 -30.77 -3.65
CA ASP A 235 -19.27 -30.16 -2.94
C ASP A 235 -19.74 -28.92 -3.72
N ARG A 236 -20.79 -29.05 -4.54
CA ARG A 236 -21.42 -27.90 -5.20
C ARG A 236 -22.18 -27.06 -4.17
N LEU A 237 -21.46 -26.19 -3.47
CA LEU A 237 -22.07 -25.18 -2.62
C LEU A 237 -22.72 -24.13 -3.52
N THR A 238 -24.04 -24.02 -3.48
CA THR A 238 -24.76 -22.97 -4.20
C THR A 238 -24.43 -21.60 -3.61
N PHE A 239 -24.08 -20.63 -4.47
CA PHE A 239 -23.86 -19.25 -4.03
C PHE A 239 -25.12 -18.68 -3.35
N PRO A 240 -25.02 -18.14 -2.12
CA PRO A 240 -26.19 -17.72 -1.36
C PRO A 240 -26.91 -16.54 -2.02
N GLU A 241 -28.23 -16.49 -1.86
CA GLU A 241 -29.00 -15.33 -2.30
C GLU A 241 -28.72 -14.13 -1.39
N ILE A 242 -28.13 -13.09 -1.96
CA ILE A 242 -27.93 -11.80 -1.29
C ILE A 242 -29.14 -10.91 -1.57
N LEU A 243 -29.96 -10.75 -0.53
CA LEU A 243 -31.07 -9.79 -0.46
C LEU A 243 -30.55 -8.44 0.04
N ILE A 244 -30.91 -7.36 -0.65
CA ILE A 244 -30.52 -5.99 -0.28
C ILE A 244 -31.78 -5.26 0.17
N ASP A 245 -31.81 -4.85 1.44
CA ASP A 245 -32.94 -4.16 2.07
C ASP A 245 -32.48 -2.86 2.74
N GLY A 246 -33.43 -2.02 3.17
CA GLY A 246 -33.21 -0.72 3.79
C GLY A 246 -33.24 0.43 2.79
N HIS A 247 -32.41 1.45 3.01
CA HIS A 247 -32.42 2.67 2.19
C HIS A 247 -31.68 2.47 0.87
N THR A 248 -32.26 1.73 -0.08
CA THR A 248 -31.63 1.37 -1.35
C THR A 248 -31.37 2.55 -2.29
N ASP A 249 -32.05 3.69 -2.07
CA ASP A 249 -31.87 4.92 -2.84
C ASP A 249 -30.82 5.85 -2.24
N THR A 250 -30.12 5.41 -1.19
CA THR A 250 -29.09 6.22 -0.52
C THR A 250 -27.93 6.53 -1.45
N ARG A 251 -27.58 7.81 -1.51
CA ARG A 251 -26.41 8.31 -2.22
C ARG A 251 -25.62 9.27 -1.35
N PHE A 252 -24.30 9.15 -1.36
CA PHE A 252 -23.42 10.08 -0.66
C PHE A 252 -22.04 10.16 -1.33
N SER A 253 -21.27 11.18 -0.96
CA SER A 253 -19.92 11.34 -1.49
C SER A 253 -18.93 10.37 -0.82
N TYR A 254 -18.25 9.53 -1.60
CA TYR A 254 -17.31 8.56 -1.06
C TYR A 254 -16.24 8.15 -2.08
N ILE A 255 -15.14 7.59 -1.58
CA ILE A 255 -14.09 7.01 -2.42
C ILE A 255 -14.48 5.58 -2.74
N LYS A 256 -14.61 5.24 -4.01
CA LYS A 256 -14.82 3.86 -4.43
C LYS A 256 -13.53 3.09 -4.17
N VAL A 257 -13.61 1.94 -3.51
CA VAL A 257 -12.45 1.07 -3.35
C VAL A 257 -11.96 0.69 -4.75
N GLN A 258 -10.71 1.07 -5.05
CA GLN A 258 -10.12 0.86 -6.35
C GLN A 258 -9.90 -0.65 -6.54
N SER A 259 -10.69 -1.26 -7.42
CA SER A 259 -10.55 -2.65 -7.88
C SER A 259 -9.27 -2.90 -8.70
N GLY A 260 -8.31 -1.96 -8.66
CA GLY A 260 -7.17 -1.83 -9.55
C GLY A 260 -5.84 -2.32 -8.97
N LEU A 261 -5.86 -3.38 -8.15
CA LEU A 261 -4.77 -4.34 -8.29
C LEU A 261 -5.09 -5.12 -9.57
N PRO A 262 -4.21 -5.17 -10.58
CA PRO A 262 -4.45 -6.00 -11.73
C PRO A 262 -4.59 -7.45 -11.24
N ILE A 263 -5.83 -7.94 -11.21
CA ILE A 263 -6.15 -9.38 -11.13
C ILE A 263 -5.61 -10.08 -12.40
N SER A 264 -5.18 -9.32 -13.42
CA SER A 264 -4.46 -9.79 -14.59
C SER A 264 -2.96 -10.03 -14.30
N ARG A 265 -2.68 -11.26 -13.83
CA ARG A 265 -1.42 -12.05 -13.94
C ARG A 265 -0.88 -12.51 -12.58
N GLY A 266 -1.24 -13.75 -12.23
CA GLY A 266 -0.33 -14.69 -11.57
C GLY A 266 -0.48 -14.87 -10.06
N TYR A 267 -1.08 -13.93 -9.32
CA TYR A 267 -1.31 -14.11 -7.89
C TYR A 267 -2.69 -14.72 -7.62
N ARG A 268 -2.77 -16.04 -7.78
CA ARG A 268 -3.80 -16.86 -7.14
C ARG A 268 -3.54 -16.85 -5.64
N ASN A 269 -4.07 -15.86 -4.93
CA ASN A 269 -4.36 -15.95 -3.51
C ASN A 269 -5.43 -14.92 -3.16
N VAL A 270 -6.52 -15.44 -2.61
CA VAL A 270 -7.77 -14.78 -2.20
C VAL A 270 -7.56 -13.77 -1.05
N ASP A 271 -6.31 -13.58 -0.60
CA ASP A 271 -5.95 -12.79 0.57
C ASP A 271 -5.79 -11.27 0.35
N LEU A 272 -5.67 -10.80 -0.90
CA LEU A 272 -5.60 -9.37 -1.20
C LEU A 272 -6.95 -8.66 -1.04
N CYS A 273 -8.07 -9.37 -1.26
CA CYS A 273 -9.39 -8.87 -0.90
C CYS A 273 -9.60 -8.85 0.62
N ARG A 274 -9.10 -9.84 1.38
CA ARG A 274 -9.23 -9.85 2.84
C ARG A 274 -8.51 -8.68 3.53
N SER A 275 -7.31 -8.34 3.06
CA SER A 275 -6.48 -7.32 3.73
C SER A 275 -6.95 -5.86 3.52
N THR A 276 -7.91 -5.61 2.63
CA THR A 276 -8.55 -4.30 2.48
C THR A 276 -9.89 -4.19 3.24
N TRP A 277 -10.56 -5.32 3.53
CA TRP A 277 -11.89 -5.33 4.14
C TRP A 277 -11.90 -5.54 5.66
N ILE A 278 -10.84 -6.11 6.26
CA ILE A 278 -10.84 -6.44 7.71
C ILE A 278 -10.83 -5.20 8.64
N ILE A 279 -10.57 -3.98 8.16
CA ILE A 279 -10.50 -2.78 9.03
C ILE A 279 -11.84 -2.04 9.22
N LEU A 280 -12.92 -2.37 8.48
CA LEU A 280 -14.16 -1.55 8.53
C LEU A 280 -15.38 -2.23 9.16
N PHE A 281 -15.24 -3.37 9.83
CA PHE A 281 -16.28 -3.92 10.70
C PHE A 281 -15.70 -4.37 12.05
N SER A 282 -15.32 -3.41 12.89
CA SER A 282 -15.29 -3.58 14.33
C SER A 282 -15.49 -2.22 14.99
N ASN A 283 -16.77 -1.84 15.08
CA ASN A 283 -17.29 -0.92 16.07
C ASN A 283 -18.76 -1.30 16.27
N SER A 284 -18.96 -2.23 17.18
CA SER A 284 -20.19 -2.44 17.96
C SER A 284 -19.73 -2.78 19.36
#